data_AF-A0A6C0B9Z1-F1
#
_entry.id   AF-A0A6C0B9Z1-F1
#
_cell.length_a   1.000
_cell.length_b   1.000
_cell.length_c   1.000
_cell.angle_alpha   90.00
_cell.angle_beta   90.00
_cell.angle_gamma   90.00
#
_symmetry.space_group_name_H-M   'P 1'
#
loop_
_entity.id
_entity.type
_entity.pdbx_description
1 polymer ?
#
loop_
_entity_poly.entity_id
_entity_poly.type
_entity_poly.pdbx_seq_one_letter_code
_entity_poly.pdbx_strand_id
1 'polypeptide(L)' 'MIIPVRCFTCGKLIGDKYRWYLERVAELKDKRVKDKKSEIPEYFHIDFTEETPEAYVLNQLRLTRQCCRRHMLTHVDIE' A
#
# COMPACT_ATOMS: atom_id res chain seq x y z
N MET A 1 3.67 15.58 -8.17
CA MET A 1 5.05 15.46 -8.65
C MET A 1 5.32 13.99 -8.83
N ILE A 2 5.96 13.59 -9.92
CA ILE A 2 6.12 12.17 -10.28
C ILE A 2 6.92 11.36 -9.24
N ILE A 3 6.53 10.10 -9.03
CA ILE A 3 7.26 9.17 -8.18
C ILE A 3 8.68 8.94 -8.72
N PRO A 4 9.71 8.82 -7.85
CA PRO A 4 11.05 8.52 -8.33
C PRO A 4 11.11 7.20 -9.10
N VAL A 5 11.82 7.21 -10.23
CA VAL A 5 12.01 6.03 -11.11
C VAL A 5 12.60 4.85 -10.34
N ARG A 6 13.59 5.13 -9.47
CA ARG A 6 14.26 4.15 -8.60
C ARG A 6 14.24 4.62 -7.15
N CYS A 7 14.30 3.68 -6.22
CA CYS A 7 14.47 4.00 -4.80
C CYS A 7 15.83 4.64 -4.52
N PHE A 8 15.83 5.75 -3.79
CA PHE A 8 17.06 6.46 -3.40
C PHE A 8 18.01 5.62 -2.52
N THR A 9 17.50 4.62 -1.80
CA THR A 9 18.33 3.79 -0.89
C THR A 9 18.72 2.46 -1.51
N CYS A 10 17.76 1.75 -2.12
CA CYS A 10 17.96 0.38 -2.61
C CYS A 10 18.28 0.31 -4.11
N GLY A 11 18.10 1.39 -4.87
CA GLY A 11 18.24 1.40 -6.34
C GLY A 11 17.19 0.59 -7.10
N LYS A 12 16.26 -0.09 -6.41
CA LYS A 12 15.20 -0.89 -7.03
C LYS A 12 14.30 -0.03 -7.90
N LEU A 13 13.88 -0.54 -9.06
CA LEU A 13 12.89 0.09 -9.94
C LEU A 13 11.51 0.08 -9.27
N ILE A 14 10.91 1.27 -9.13
CA ILE A 14 9.62 1.51 -8.48
C ILE A 14 8.67 2.31 -9.39
N GLY A 15 9.20 3.19 -10.24
CA GLY A 15 8.36 4.12 -11.03
C GLY A 15 7.36 3.43 -11.96
N ASP A 16 7.65 2.20 -12.41
CA ASP A 16 6.78 1.36 -13.22
C ASP A 16 5.57 0.80 -12.45
N LYS A 17 5.62 0.77 -11.11
CA LYS A 17 4.67 0.02 -10.27
C LYS A 17 3.61 0.88 -9.60
N TYR A 18 3.78 2.20 -9.58
CA TYR A 18 2.97 3.07 -8.74
C TYR A 18 1.50 3.15 -9.17
N ARG A 19 1.23 3.27 -10.48
CA ARG A 19 -0.15 3.29 -11.01
C ARG A 19 -0.88 1.99 -10.69
N TRP A 20 -0.23 0.86 -10.95
CA TRP A 20 -0.78 -0.46 -10.62
C TRP A 20 -1.03 -0.62 -9.12
N TYR A 21 -0.15 -0.09 -8.28
CA TYR A 21 -0.34 -0.07 -6.82
C TYR A 21 -1.59 0.72 -6.42
N LEU A 22 -1.79 1.93 -6.96
CA LEU A 22 -2.96 2.76 -6.67
C LEU A 22 -4.27 2.08 -7.09
N GLU A 23 -4.33 1.57 -8.32
CA GLU A 23 -5.49 0.84 -8.86
C GLU A 23 -5.82 -0.36 -7.97
N ARG A 24 -4.81 -1.17 -7.64
CA ARG A 24 -5.02 -2.39 -6.85
C ARG A 24 -5.44 -2.11 -5.41
N VAL A 25 -4.90 -1.06 -4.79
CA VAL A 25 -5.30 -0.65 -3.44
C VAL A 25 -6.73 -0.11 -3.45
N ALA A 26 -7.12 0.66 -4.46
CA ALA A 26 -8.50 1.15 -4.59
C ALA A 26 -9.50 0.00 -4.71
N GLU A 27 -9.23 -0.99 -5.58
CA GLU A 27 -10.05 -2.18 -5.73
C GLU A 27 -10.23 -2.97 -4.43
N LEU A 28 -9.15 -3.12 -3.63
CA LEU A 28 -9.20 -3.85 -2.36
C LEU A 28 -9.92 -3.07 -1.27
N LYS A 29 -9.81 -1.73 -1.27
CA LYS A 29 -10.59 -0.87 -0.37
C LYS A 29 -12.08 -0.96 -0.68
N ASP A 30 -12.47 -0.92 -1.96
CA ASP A 30 -13.87 -1.06 -2.37
C ASP A 30 -14.46 -2.42 -1.97
N LYS A 31 -13.67 -3.50 -2.02
CA LYS A 31 -14.08 -4.83 -1.54
C LYS A 31 -14.27 -4.84 -0.03
N ARG A 32 -13.30 -4.32 0.75
CA ARG A 32 -13.41 -4.22 2.22
C ARG A 32 -14.59 -3.36 2.68
N VAL A 33 -14.97 -2.33 1.91
CA VAL A 33 -16.15 -1.49 2.21
C VAL A 33 -17.46 -2.29 2.07
N LYS A 34 -17.54 -3.28 1.17
CA LYS A 34 -18.73 -4.14 1.03
C LYS A 34 -18.90 -5.13 2.18
N ASP A 35 -17.79 -5.54 2.81
CA ASP A 35 -17.80 -6.51 3.91
C ASP A 35 -18.07 -5.88 5.29
N LYS A 36 -17.87 -4.56 5.46
CA LYS A 36 -18.11 -3.88 6.74
C LYS A 36 -19.57 -3.41 6.90
N LYS A 37 -20.47 -4.34 7.24
CA LYS A 37 -21.62 -4.09 8.11
C LYS A 37 -21.28 -4.59 9.52
N SER A 38 -20.57 -3.79 10.30
CA SER A 38 -20.42 -4.04 11.74
C SER A 38 -20.22 -2.72 12.47
N GLU A 39 -21.11 -2.42 13.42
CA GLU A 39 -21.28 -1.13 14.12
C GLU A 39 -20.30 -0.90 15.28
N ILE A 40 -19.08 -1.45 15.23
CA ILE A 40 -18.14 -1.34 16.36
C ILE A 40 -16.74 -0.96 15.85
N PRO A 41 -16.10 0.11 16.38
CA PRO A 41 -14.73 0.46 16.02
C PRO A 41 -13.77 -0.58 16.60
N GLU A 42 -13.15 -1.36 15.72
CA GLU A 42 -12.20 -2.41 16.05
C GLU A 42 -10.89 -1.76 16.54
N TYR A 43 -10.64 -1.79 17.84
CA TYR A 43 -9.35 -1.39 18.42
C TYR A 43 -8.33 -2.54 18.27
N PHE A 44 -7.05 -2.18 18.22
CA PHE A 44 -5.92 -3.09 17.97
C PHE A 44 -5.79 -4.15 19.08
N HIS A 45 -6.44 -5.30 18.91
CA HIS A 45 -6.26 -6.46 19.79
C HIS A 45 -4.96 -7.19 19.43
N ILE A 46 -4.15 -7.54 20.42
CA ILE A 46 -2.84 -8.20 20.26
C ILE A 46 -2.94 -9.51 19.46
N ASP A 47 -4.11 -10.15 19.50
CA ASP A 47 -4.35 -11.47 18.91
C ASP A 47 -4.88 -11.44 17.47
N PHE A 48 -5.20 -10.25 16.92
CA PHE A 48 -5.75 -10.11 15.58
C PHE A 48 -5.10 -8.94 14.84
N THR A 49 -3.94 -9.19 14.22
CA THR A 49 -3.34 -8.27 13.25
C THR A 49 -3.76 -8.66 11.85
N GLU A 50 -4.86 -8.10 11.36
CA GLU A 50 -5.19 -8.22 9.95
C GLU A 50 -4.22 -7.40 9.09
N GLU A 51 -3.75 -7.97 7.97
CA GLU A 51 -2.96 -7.20 7.02
C GLU A 51 -3.82 -6.09 6.38
N THR A 52 -3.23 -4.90 6.24
CA THR A 52 -3.86 -3.81 5.48
C THR A 52 -3.81 -4.11 3.98
N PRO A 53 -4.76 -3.60 3.17
CA PRO A 53 -4.71 -3.81 1.73
C PRO A 53 -3.41 -3.26 1.13
N GLU A 54 -2.89 -2.16 1.65
CA GLU A 54 -1.60 -1.61 1.22
C GLU A 54 -0.45 -2.60 1.50
N ALA A 55 -0.43 -3.23 2.67
CA ALA A 55 0.59 -4.22 3.02
C ALA A 55 0.53 -5.43 2.09
N TYR A 56 -0.68 -5.95 1.82
CA TYR A 56 -0.90 -7.07 0.91
C TYR A 56 -0.39 -6.76 -0.51
N VAL A 57 -0.74 -5.60 -1.07
CA VAL A 57 -0.31 -5.20 -2.43
C VAL A 57 1.21 -5.00 -2.50
N LEU A 58 1.83 -4.40 -1.48
CA LEU A 58 3.28 -4.25 -1.42
C LEU A 58 4.01 -5.59 -1.29
N ASN A 59 3.41 -6.56 -0.59
CA ASN A 59 3.88 -7.94 -0.53
C ASN A 59 3.83 -8.60 -1.91
N GLN A 60 2.72 -8.44 -2.65
CA GLN A 60 2.56 -8.97 -4.02
C GLN A 60 3.61 -8.39 -4.98
N LEU A 61 3.93 -7.10 -4.88
CA LEU A 61 4.99 -6.44 -5.67
C LEU A 61 6.42 -6.83 -5.26
N ARG A 62 6.57 -7.73 -4.28
CA ARG A 62 7.85 -8.16 -3.69
C ARG A 62 8.68 -6.97 -3.21
N LEU A 63 8.02 -5.93 -2.73
CA LEU A 63 8.67 -4.78 -2.10
C LEU A 63 8.81 -5.08 -0.62
N THR A 64 9.75 -5.94 -0.22
CA THR A 64 9.93 -6.34 1.20
C THR A 64 10.68 -5.27 2.01
N ARG A 65 11.66 -4.61 1.38
CA ARG A 65 12.49 -3.60 2.05
C ARG A 65 11.70 -2.33 2.34
N GLN A 66 11.73 -1.89 3.59
CA GLN A 66 11.10 -0.65 4.06
C GLN A 66 11.47 0.60 3.25
N CYS A 67 12.72 0.69 2.80
CA CYS A 67 13.19 1.82 2.01
C CYS A 67 12.50 1.92 0.65
N CYS A 68 12.15 0.79 0.03
CA CYS A 68 11.43 0.80 -1.23
C CYS A 68 9.90 1.01 -0.95
N ARG A 69 9.36 0.51 0.17
CA ARG A 69 7.95 0.74 0.59
C ARG A 69 7.61 2.18 0.93
N ARG A 70 8.51 2.91 1.60
CA ARG A 70 8.25 4.31 1.99
C ARG A 70 7.84 5.16 0.79
N HIS A 71 8.52 4.97 -0.36
CA HIS A 71 8.23 5.71 -1.58
C HIS A 71 6.86 5.37 -2.17
N MET A 72 6.28 4.20 -1.90
CA MET A 72 4.93 3.86 -2.35
C MET A 72 3.87 4.42 -1.39
N LEU A 73 4.14 4.37 -0.09
CA LEU A 73 3.19 4.77 0.97
C LEU A 73 3.10 6.27 1.18
N THR A 74 4.21 7.00 1.05
CA THR A 74 4.28 8.44 1.38
C THR A 74 4.31 9.33 0.14
N HIS A 75 4.12 8.78 -1.05
CA HIS A 75 4.13 9.56 -2.27
C HIS A 75 2.82 10.32 -2.44
N VAL A 76 2.93 11.61 -2.73
CA VAL A 76 1.80 12.50 -3.00
C VAL A 76 1.99 13.10 -4.39
N ASP A 77 1.09 12.76 -5.30
CA ASP A 77 1.00 13.37 -6.62
C ASP A 77 0.40 14.77 -6.51
N ILE A 78 1.25 15.77 -6.29
CA ILE A 78 0.90 17.20 -6.47
C ILE A 78 0.74 17.51 -7.96
N GLU A 79 -0.42 17.97 -8.39
CA GLU A 79 -0.66 18.48 -9.76
C GLU A 79 0.09 19.78 -10.04
#